data_AF-A0A7S1EC11-F1
#
_entry.id   AF-A0A7S1EC11-F1
#
_cell.length_a   1.000
_cell.length_b   1.000
_cell.length_c   1.000
_cell.angle_alpha   90.00
_cell.angle_beta   90.00
_cell.angle_gamma   90.00
#
_symmetry.space_group_name_H-M   'P 1'
#
loop_
_entity.id
_entity.type
_entity.pdbx_description
1 polymer ?
#
loop_
_entity_poly.entity_id
_entity_poly.type
_entity_poly.pdbx_seq_one_letter_code
_entity_poly.pdbx_strand_id
1 'polypeptide(L)'
;PPPPPPPPDTTLFEWTNPYVWVNLTDSTSNPHNRIEYTKKPDGTLVAKTLSTQEWNAAIPSEYDNVWIPSWRRVLLNVDTPVLGHLIIEGTLVINSTSDITLTATYIEIKGGTLIIAKTDSNATVIGDFEGMCTIKLLGTNPKLSAIHGGPRETPQITRGKQGVVQAPGMLGVFGTFIARGKRV
;
A
#
# COMPACT_ATOMS: atom_id res chain seq x y z
N PRO A 1 20.58 16.75 4.57
CA PRO A 1 19.85 15.99 3.52
C PRO A 1 19.20 14.73 4.12
N PRO A 2 17.92 14.44 3.80
CA PRO A 2 17.36 13.12 4.13
C PRO A 2 18.23 12.04 3.48
N PRO A 3 18.37 10.85 4.10
CA PRO A 3 19.10 9.76 3.49
C PRO A 3 18.48 9.48 2.10
N PRO A 4 19.30 9.35 1.04
CA PRO A 4 18.79 9.00 -0.27
C PRO A 4 18.01 7.68 -0.16
N PRO A 5 16.86 7.55 -0.85
CA PRO A 5 16.11 6.31 -0.85
C PRO A 5 17.02 5.16 -1.27
N PRO A 6 16.82 3.95 -0.72
CA PRO A 6 17.58 2.77 -1.15
C PRO A 6 17.52 2.62 -2.67
N PRO A 7 18.59 2.12 -3.32
CA PRO A 7 18.52 1.75 -4.72
C PRO A 7 17.31 0.86 -5.00
N PRO A 8 16.64 0.98 -6.17
CA PRO A 8 15.48 0.15 -6.50
C PRO A 8 15.82 -1.33 -6.35
N ASP A 9 15.07 -2.04 -5.50
CA ASP A 9 15.13 -3.49 -5.42
C ASP A 9 14.31 -4.05 -6.58
N THR A 10 14.99 -4.62 -7.57
CA THR A 10 14.34 -5.20 -8.74
C THR A 10 13.68 -6.54 -8.44
N THR A 11 14.01 -7.14 -7.29
CA THR A 11 13.55 -8.46 -6.89
C THR A 11 12.07 -8.42 -6.53
N LEU A 12 11.30 -9.29 -7.18
CA LEU A 12 9.90 -9.51 -6.83
C LEU A 12 9.83 -10.51 -5.68
N PHE A 13 9.44 -10.05 -4.50
CA PHE A 13 9.31 -10.92 -3.33
C PHE A 13 7.86 -11.27 -3.03
N GLU A 14 7.62 -12.49 -2.57
CA GLU A 14 6.30 -12.94 -2.13
C GLU A 14 5.80 -12.15 -0.92
N TRP A 15 4.49 -11.88 -0.88
CA TRP A 15 3.81 -11.20 0.23
C TRP A 15 4.05 -11.88 1.58
N THR A 16 4.12 -13.21 1.58
CA THR A 16 4.34 -14.04 2.77
C THR A 16 5.78 -14.03 3.27
N ASN A 17 6.72 -13.46 2.51
CA ASN A 17 8.11 -13.39 2.90
C ASN A 17 8.32 -12.22 3.89
N PRO A 18 8.71 -12.48 5.16
CA PRO A 18 8.86 -11.44 6.18
C PRO A 18 9.93 -10.40 5.82
N TYR A 19 10.96 -10.77 5.03
CA TYR A 19 12.01 -9.84 4.59
C TYR A 19 11.50 -8.69 3.73
N VAL A 20 10.31 -8.84 3.13
CA VAL A 20 9.63 -7.77 2.38
C VAL A 20 9.25 -6.61 3.27
N TRP A 21 8.96 -6.90 4.54
CA TRP A 21 8.35 -5.94 5.46
C TRP A 21 9.30 -5.40 6.52
N VAL A 22 10.48 -6.01 6.66
CA VAL A 22 11.53 -5.57 7.59
C VAL A 22 11.86 -4.09 7.37
N ASN A 23 11.93 -3.35 8.48
CA ASN A 23 12.26 -1.92 8.56
C ASN A 23 11.30 -0.98 7.81
N LEU A 24 10.09 -1.44 7.48
CA LEU A 24 9.08 -0.58 6.84
C LEU A 24 8.17 0.12 7.86
N THR A 25 7.83 -0.54 8.97
CA THR A 25 6.92 0.01 9.99
C THR A 25 7.52 1.18 10.76
N ASP A 26 8.83 1.16 11.02
CA ASP A 26 9.59 2.19 11.75
C ASP A 26 10.28 3.22 10.83
N SER A 27 10.22 3.02 9.51
CA SER A 27 10.83 3.93 8.53
C SER A 27 10.29 5.36 8.65
N THR A 28 11.18 6.35 8.65
CA THR A 28 10.80 7.77 8.61
C THR A 28 10.14 8.20 7.29
N SER A 29 10.26 7.36 6.25
CA SER A 29 9.60 7.57 4.96
C SER A 29 8.23 6.91 4.89
N ASN A 30 7.86 6.09 5.88
CA ASN A 30 6.55 5.46 5.90
C ASN A 30 5.46 6.52 6.08
N PRO A 31 4.54 6.69 5.12
CA PRO A 31 3.49 7.70 5.15
C PRO A 31 2.46 7.50 6.27
N HIS A 32 2.43 6.34 6.92
CA HIS A 32 1.62 6.09 8.12
C HIS A 32 2.27 6.59 9.41
N ASN A 33 3.57 6.86 9.40
CA ASN A 33 4.29 7.37 10.56
C ASN A 33 4.08 8.87 10.70
N ARG A 34 3.99 9.34 11.95
CA ARG A 34 3.91 10.76 12.25
C ARG A 34 5.30 11.28 12.56
N ILE A 35 5.87 12.02 11.62
CA ILE A 35 7.20 12.63 11.76
C ILE A 35 7.05 14.15 11.82
N GLU A 36 7.72 14.78 12.78
CA GLU A 36 7.86 16.23 12.87
C GLU A 36 9.25 16.64 12.40
N TYR A 37 9.33 17.67 11.55
CA TYR A 37 10.59 18.20 11.06
C TYR A 37 10.88 19.55 11.70
N THR A 38 11.93 19.61 12.52
CA THR A 38 12.38 20.86 13.14
C THR A 38 13.58 21.40 12.38
N LYS A 39 13.48 22.63 11.87
CA LYS A 39 14.59 23.33 11.24
C LYS A 39 15.49 23.94 12.32
N LYS A 40 16.74 23.51 12.36
CA LYS A 40 17.77 24.09 13.22
C LYS A 40 18.20 25.47 12.69
N PRO A 41 18.83 26.31 13.53
CA PRO A 41 19.34 27.63 13.14
C PRO A 41 20.35 27.59 11.98
N ASP A 42 21.07 26.48 11.81
CA ASP A 42 22.01 26.22 10.72
C ASP A 42 21.33 25.83 9.39
N GLY A 43 20.00 25.77 9.36
CA GLY A 43 19.20 25.37 8.20
C GLY A 43 18.97 23.86 8.07
N THR A 44 19.58 23.04 8.93
CA THR A 44 19.42 21.58 8.92
C THR A 44 18.03 21.17 9.41
N LEU A 45 17.34 20.29 8.67
CA LEU A 45 16.11 19.66 9.15
C LEU A 45 16.45 18.44 10.00
N VAL A 46 15.87 18.38 11.20
CA VAL A 46 15.94 17.20 12.08
C VAL A 46 14.55 16.59 12.16
N ALA A 47 14.46 15.31 11.82
CA ALA A 47 13.24 14.52 11.94
C ALA A 47 13.12 14.00 13.38
N LYS A 48 11.95 14.20 13.99
CA LYS A 48 11.55 13.58 15.25
C LYS A 48 10.33 12.70 14.99
N THR A 49 10.46 11.42 15.26
CA THR A 49 9.35 10.47 15.18
C THR A 49 8.42 10.69 16.37
N LEU A 50 7.17 11.05 16.10
CA LEU A 50 6.12 11.21 17.11
C LEU A 50 5.37 9.90 17.35
N SER A 51 5.15 9.13 16.28
CA SER A 51 4.59 7.78 16.36
C SER A 51 4.99 6.97 15.13
N THR A 52 5.30 5.70 15.34
CA THR A 52 5.47 4.70 14.28
C THR A 52 4.28 3.80 14.22
N GLN A 53 4.07 3.20 13.05
CA GLN A 53 3.18 2.08 12.92
C GLN A 53 3.78 0.85 13.61
N GLU A 54 2.92 0.02 14.18
CA GLU A 54 3.28 -1.27 14.75
C GLU A 54 2.40 -2.33 14.13
N TRP A 55 3.00 -3.47 13.78
CA TRP A 55 2.30 -4.68 13.38
C TRP A 55 2.48 -5.73 14.46
N ASN A 56 1.49 -6.61 14.62
CA ASN A 56 1.54 -7.69 15.60
C ASN A 56 2.36 -8.91 15.11
N ALA A 57 2.81 -8.89 13.86
CA ALA A 57 3.54 -9.99 13.24
C ALA A 57 4.56 -9.46 12.20
N ALA A 58 5.44 -10.36 11.73
CA ALA A 58 6.45 -10.06 10.71
C ALA A 58 5.88 -9.89 9.29
N ILE A 59 4.60 -10.24 9.10
CA ILE A 59 3.83 -10.02 7.87
C ILE A 59 2.55 -9.26 8.25
N PRO A 60 1.93 -8.53 7.30
CA PRO A 60 0.69 -7.80 7.58
C PRO A 60 -0.40 -8.71 8.13
N SER A 61 -1.00 -8.31 9.25
CA SER A 61 -2.13 -8.96 9.90
C SER A 61 -3.42 -8.16 9.69
N GLU A 62 -4.54 -8.65 10.23
CA GLU A 62 -5.81 -7.94 10.15
C GLU A 62 -5.71 -6.50 10.67
N TYR A 63 -6.20 -5.58 9.85
CA TYR A 63 -6.30 -4.14 10.04
C TYR A 63 -4.97 -3.38 10.07
N ASP A 64 -3.86 -4.05 9.81
CA ASP A 64 -2.58 -3.38 9.63
C ASP A 64 -2.65 -2.46 8.40
N ASN A 65 -2.13 -1.24 8.53
CA ASN A 65 -1.82 -0.42 7.37
C ASN A 65 -0.51 -0.90 6.74
N VAL A 66 -0.49 -0.97 5.42
CA VAL A 66 0.62 -1.52 4.65
C VAL A 66 1.11 -0.47 3.68
N TRP A 67 2.41 -0.26 3.67
CA TRP A 67 3.08 0.62 2.72
C TRP A 67 4.09 -0.18 1.90
N ILE A 68 3.91 -0.15 0.58
CA ILE A 68 4.88 -0.68 -0.39
C ILE A 68 5.68 0.52 -0.92
N PRO A 69 6.93 0.72 -0.47
CA PRO A 69 7.74 1.86 -0.85
C PRO A 69 8.16 1.79 -2.33
N SER A 70 8.54 2.93 -2.91
CA SER A 70 8.87 3.08 -4.34
C SER A 70 9.95 2.14 -4.86
N TRP A 71 10.85 1.69 -4.00
CA TRP A 71 11.93 0.76 -4.34
C TRP A 71 11.58 -0.72 -4.14
N ARG A 72 10.38 -1.06 -3.63
CA ARG A 72 9.98 -2.47 -3.38
C ARG A 72 9.03 -2.97 -4.46
N ARG A 73 9.15 -4.27 -4.75
CA ARG A 73 8.24 -5.03 -5.62
C ARG A 73 7.72 -6.25 -4.86
N VAL A 74 6.41 -6.38 -4.79
CA VAL A 74 5.73 -7.42 -4.00
C VAL A 74 4.84 -8.25 -4.91
N LEU A 75 4.96 -9.58 -4.83
CA LEU A 75 4.07 -10.56 -5.44
C LEU A 75 3.04 -11.00 -4.40
N LEU A 76 1.78 -10.65 -4.63
CA LEU A 76 0.65 -11.17 -3.86
C LEU A 76 0.18 -12.49 -4.48
N ASN A 77 0.63 -13.59 -3.87
CA ASN A 77 0.30 -14.98 -4.24
C ASN A 77 -0.65 -15.66 -3.23
N VAL A 78 -1.15 -14.91 -2.26
CA VAL A 78 -2.10 -15.36 -1.24
C VAL A 78 -3.18 -14.32 -1.02
N ASP A 79 -4.32 -14.71 -0.46
CA ASP A 79 -5.32 -13.74 0.01
C ASP A 79 -4.73 -12.85 1.09
N THR A 80 -5.01 -11.55 1.04
CA THR A 80 -4.64 -10.67 2.15
C THR A 80 -5.60 -10.85 3.31
N PRO A 81 -5.15 -10.68 4.57
CA PRO A 81 -6.09 -10.35 5.63
C PRO A 81 -6.81 -9.04 5.30
N VAL A 82 -7.85 -8.71 6.08
CA VAL A 82 -8.54 -7.43 5.94
C VAL A 82 -7.59 -6.30 6.31
N LEU A 83 -6.98 -5.64 5.33
CA LEU A 83 -6.03 -4.55 5.61
C LEU A 83 -6.76 -3.27 6.06
N GLY A 84 -6.05 -2.44 6.82
CA GLY A 84 -6.45 -1.06 7.09
C GLY A 84 -6.31 -0.25 5.81
N HIS A 85 -5.23 0.51 5.70
CA HIS A 85 -4.88 1.25 4.49
C HIS A 85 -3.72 0.57 3.76
N LEU A 86 -3.86 0.30 2.45
CA LEU A 86 -2.75 -0.13 1.59
C LEU A 86 -2.28 1.02 0.71
N ILE A 87 -1.06 1.52 0.92
CA ILE A 87 -0.39 2.51 0.07
C ILE A 87 0.63 1.82 -0.83
N ILE A 88 0.53 2.05 -2.14
CA ILE A 88 1.42 1.49 -3.15
C ILE A 88 2.21 2.62 -3.82
N GLU A 89 3.45 2.83 -3.37
CA GLU A 89 4.42 3.72 -4.04
C GLU A 89 5.40 2.93 -4.92
N GLY A 90 5.62 1.64 -4.60
CA GLY A 90 6.40 0.68 -5.39
C GLY A 90 5.55 -0.09 -6.38
N THR A 91 5.79 -1.40 -6.49
CA THR A 91 5.00 -2.30 -7.35
C THR A 91 4.33 -3.41 -6.54
N LEU A 92 3.02 -3.56 -6.69
CA LEU A 92 2.27 -4.73 -6.24
C LEU A 92 1.82 -5.53 -7.46
N VAL A 93 2.15 -6.81 -7.49
CA VAL A 93 1.86 -7.73 -8.59
C VAL A 93 0.96 -8.85 -8.08
N ILE A 94 -0.13 -9.09 -8.79
CA ILE A 94 -1.00 -10.26 -8.64
C ILE A 94 -0.82 -11.08 -9.91
N ASN A 95 0.11 -12.05 -9.84
CA ASN A 95 0.50 -12.94 -10.93
C ASN A 95 0.26 -14.39 -10.47
N SER A 96 -1.00 -14.79 -10.46
CA SER A 96 -1.45 -16.13 -10.06
C SER A 96 -2.35 -16.72 -11.14
N THR A 97 -2.39 -18.05 -11.20
CA THR A 97 -3.40 -18.81 -11.96
C THR A 97 -4.59 -19.19 -11.08
N SER A 98 -4.48 -19.01 -9.76
CA SER A 98 -5.56 -19.21 -8.79
C SER A 98 -6.34 -17.91 -8.55
N ASP A 99 -7.49 -18.07 -7.89
CA ASP A 99 -8.23 -16.92 -7.38
C ASP A 99 -7.45 -16.25 -6.24
N ILE A 100 -7.47 -14.92 -6.21
CA ILE A 100 -6.80 -14.09 -5.20
C ILE A 100 -7.75 -12.96 -4.77
N THR A 101 -7.90 -12.78 -3.47
CA THR A 101 -8.68 -11.70 -2.87
C THR A 101 -7.76 -10.72 -2.15
N LEU A 102 -7.69 -9.49 -2.66
CA LEU A 102 -7.08 -8.34 -2.00
C LEU A 102 -8.17 -7.58 -1.24
N THR A 103 -8.19 -7.73 0.08
CA THR A 103 -9.16 -7.06 0.96
C THR A 103 -8.51 -5.93 1.76
N ALA A 104 -9.06 -4.72 1.67
CA ALA A 104 -8.61 -3.57 2.44
C ALA A 104 -9.78 -2.63 2.78
N THR A 105 -9.60 -1.76 3.77
CA THR A 105 -10.54 -0.67 4.06
C THR A 105 -10.50 0.35 2.90
N TYR A 106 -9.31 0.70 2.44
CA TYR A 106 -9.06 1.50 1.23
C TYR A 106 -7.65 1.25 0.69
N ILE A 107 -7.48 1.50 -0.61
CA ILE A 107 -6.21 1.32 -1.33
C ILE A 107 -5.85 2.63 -2.03
N GLU A 108 -4.59 3.05 -1.93
CA GLU A 108 -4.06 4.23 -2.60
C GLU A 108 -2.80 3.84 -3.40
N ILE A 109 -2.88 3.93 -4.73
CA ILE A 109 -1.71 3.85 -5.61
C ILE A 109 -1.15 5.26 -5.74
N LYS A 110 0.04 5.51 -5.18
CA LYS A 110 0.63 6.85 -5.07
C LYS A 110 2.00 6.87 -5.73
N GLY A 111 2.03 7.13 -7.03
CA GLY A 111 3.24 7.05 -7.86
C GLY A 111 3.71 5.63 -8.16
N GLY A 112 3.14 4.62 -7.50
CA GLY A 112 3.44 3.21 -7.72
C GLY A 112 2.61 2.56 -8.83
N THR A 113 2.68 1.23 -8.86
CA THR A 113 2.01 0.38 -9.85
C THR A 113 1.33 -0.82 -9.19
N LEU A 114 0.05 -1.03 -9.50
CA LEU A 114 -0.67 -2.28 -9.22
C LEU A 114 -0.88 -3.04 -10.54
N ILE A 115 -0.43 -4.30 -10.60
CA ILE A 115 -0.52 -5.17 -11.79
C ILE A 115 -1.34 -6.41 -11.45
N ILE A 116 -2.38 -6.69 -12.24
CA ILE A 116 -3.18 -7.92 -12.22
C ILE A 116 -3.09 -8.51 -13.62
N ALA A 117 -2.08 -9.34 -13.85
CA ALA A 117 -1.74 -9.91 -15.15
C ALA A 117 -0.73 -11.04 -14.97
N LYS A 118 -0.49 -11.81 -16.03
CA LYS A 118 0.68 -12.69 -16.08
C LYS A 118 1.95 -11.86 -16.25
N THR A 119 2.91 -12.01 -15.34
CA THR A 119 4.18 -11.26 -15.39
C THR A 119 5.41 -12.17 -15.40
N ASP A 120 6.55 -11.62 -15.85
CA ASP A 120 7.87 -12.20 -15.58
C ASP A 120 8.37 -11.84 -14.16
N SER A 121 9.61 -12.23 -13.83
CA SER A 121 10.27 -11.93 -12.56
C SER A 121 10.56 -10.44 -12.33
N ASN A 122 10.49 -9.63 -13.38
CA ASN A 122 10.71 -8.19 -13.34
C ASN A 122 9.40 -7.39 -13.24
N ALA A 123 8.28 -8.06 -12.95
CA ALA A 123 6.94 -7.47 -12.98
C ALA A 123 6.53 -6.93 -14.36
N THR A 124 7.15 -7.40 -15.44
CA THR A 124 6.77 -7.05 -16.81
C THR A 124 5.58 -7.90 -17.23
N VAL A 125 4.54 -7.27 -17.76
CA VAL A 125 3.35 -7.95 -18.26
C VAL A 125 3.67 -8.75 -19.53
N ILE A 126 3.50 -10.08 -19.47
CA ILE A 126 3.75 -11.00 -20.58
C ILE A 126 2.50 -11.71 -21.08
N GLY A 127 1.38 -11.58 -20.37
CA GLY A 127 0.12 -12.21 -20.76
C GLY A 127 -1.04 -11.80 -19.87
N ASP A 128 -2.18 -12.45 -20.08
CA ASP A 128 -3.39 -12.20 -19.33
C ASP A 128 -3.43 -13.06 -18.06
N PHE A 129 -4.06 -12.53 -17.01
CA PHE A 129 -4.37 -13.24 -15.78
C PHE A 129 -5.40 -14.34 -16.07
N GLU A 130 -5.13 -15.55 -15.59
CA GLU A 130 -5.92 -16.74 -15.88
C GLU A 130 -6.93 -17.10 -14.77
N GLY A 131 -6.75 -16.60 -13.54
CA GLY A 131 -7.67 -16.79 -12.41
C GLY A 131 -8.70 -15.67 -12.24
N MET A 132 -9.38 -15.63 -11.09
CA MET A 132 -10.21 -14.50 -10.67
C MET A 132 -9.52 -13.66 -9.58
N CYS A 133 -9.27 -12.38 -9.87
CA CYS A 133 -8.80 -11.45 -8.85
C CYS A 133 -9.97 -10.61 -8.34
N THR A 134 -10.21 -10.64 -7.02
CA THR A 134 -11.20 -9.80 -6.35
C THR A 134 -10.50 -8.74 -5.52
N ILE A 135 -10.73 -7.46 -5.82
CA ILE A 135 -10.37 -6.35 -4.93
C ILE A 135 -11.60 -5.99 -4.10
N LYS A 136 -11.54 -6.21 -2.79
CA LYS A 136 -12.63 -5.91 -1.85
C LYS A 136 -12.28 -4.70 -1.00
N LEU A 137 -13.02 -3.62 -1.19
CA LEU A 137 -12.87 -2.37 -0.44
C LEU A 137 -13.98 -2.25 0.58
N LEU A 138 -13.65 -2.29 1.87
CA LEU A 138 -14.64 -2.32 2.94
C LEU A 138 -15.15 -0.93 3.31
N GLY A 139 -14.37 0.13 3.07
CA GLY A 139 -14.66 1.43 3.69
C GLY A 139 -14.69 1.31 5.20
N THR A 140 -15.63 1.96 5.87
CA THR A 140 -15.67 1.97 7.34
C THR A 140 -16.01 0.59 7.92
N ASN A 141 -15.19 0.07 8.85
CA ASN A 141 -15.42 -1.21 9.54
C ASN A 141 -15.71 -1.04 11.06
N PRO A 142 -16.23 -2.06 11.76
CA PRO A 142 -16.61 -1.96 13.18
C PRO A 142 -15.48 -1.60 14.16
N LYS A 143 -14.25 -2.06 13.93
CA LYS A 143 -13.08 -1.68 14.76
C LYS A 143 -12.71 -0.21 14.58
N LEU A 144 -12.71 0.28 13.34
CA LEU A 144 -12.52 1.70 13.03
C LEU A 144 -13.70 2.54 13.54
N SER A 145 -14.91 1.98 13.50
CA SER A 145 -16.10 2.62 14.06
C SER A 145 -16.04 2.70 15.59
N ALA A 146 -15.39 1.76 16.28
CA ALA A 146 -15.21 1.84 17.73
C ALA A 146 -14.22 2.95 18.12
N ILE A 147 -13.19 3.22 17.31
CA ILE A 147 -12.17 4.25 17.55
C ILE A 147 -12.67 5.64 17.12
N HIS A 148 -13.48 5.70 16.04
CA HIS A 148 -13.89 6.95 15.39
C HIS A 148 -15.41 7.22 15.42
N GLY A 149 -16.23 6.41 16.10
CA GLY A 149 -17.69 6.53 16.15
C GLY A 149 -18.41 5.75 15.02
N GLY A 150 -19.75 5.73 15.03
CA GLY A 150 -20.60 5.09 14.00
C GLY A 150 -20.18 5.49 12.57
N PRO A 151 -20.61 4.78 11.51
CA PRO A 151 -20.16 5.00 10.13
C PRO A 151 -20.22 6.49 9.79
N ARG A 152 -19.07 7.15 9.92
CA ARG A 152 -18.92 8.52 9.52
C ARG A 152 -18.95 8.45 8.01
N GLU A 153 -19.85 9.21 7.38
CA GLU A 153 -19.50 9.73 6.07
C GLU A 153 -18.15 10.40 6.26
N THR A 154 -17.09 9.72 5.81
CA THR A 154 -15.74 10.23 6.00
C THR A 154 -15.74 11.57 5.28
N PRO A 155 -15.40 12.69 5.95
CA PRO A 155 -15.44 13.98 5.31
C PRO A 155 -14.57 13.90 4.06
N GLN A 156 -15.12 14.32 2.92
CA GLN A 156 -14.41 14.37 1.65
C GLN A 156 -13.06 15.06 1.85
N ILE A 157 -11.97 14.30 1.89
CA ILE A 157 -10.65 14.89 2.02
C ILE A 157 -10.21 15.24 0.62
N THR A 158 -10.23 16.54 0.36
CA THR A 158 -9.80 17.15 -0.89
C THR A 158 -8.27 17.24 -0.86
N ARG A 159 -7.55 16.34 -1.53
CA ARG A 159 -6.08 16.37 -1.62
C ARG A 159 -5.61 16.99 -2.94
N GLY A 160 -4.59 17.84 -2.85
CA GLY A 160 -3.96 18.52 -3.99
C GLY A 160 -4.68 19.79 -4.43
N LYS A 161 -4.00 20.64 -5.23
CA LYS A 161 -4.54 21.91 -5.76
C LYS A 161 -5.79 21.75 -6.63
N GLN A 162 -6.02 20.54 -7.16
CA GLN A 162 -7.14 20.19 -8.04
C GLN A 162 -8.29 19.48 -7.31
N GLY A 163 -8.09 19.18 -6.03
CA GLY A 163 -9.15 18.72 -5.13
C GLY A 163 -9.71 17.32 -5.37
N VAL A 164 -8.84 16.32 -5.36
CA VAL A 164 -9.30 14.93 -5.45
C VAL A 164 -9.95 14.52 -4.13
N VAL A 165 -11.24 14.22 -4.18
CA VAL A 165 -12.05 13.77 -3.05
C VAL A 165 -11.73 12.31 -2.76
N GLN A 166 -11.31 12.00 -1.52
CA GLN A 166 -11.18 10.63 -1.01
C GLN A 166 -12.40 10.24 -0.14
N ALA A 167 -12.97 9.04 -0.37
CA ALA A 167 -14.21 8.53 0.23
C ALA A 167 -14.03 7.08 0.75
N PRO A 168 -14.92 6.54 1.62
CA PRO A 168 -14.79 5.16 2.12
C PRO A 168 -14.93 4.13 0.99
N GLY A 169 -14.14 3.06 1.06
CA GLY A 169 -14.19 1.96 0.09
C GLY A 169 -13.57 2.36 -1.26
N MET A 170 -12.56 3.22 -1.23
CA MET A 170 -11.93 3.77 -2.43
C MET A 170 -10.65 3.02 -2.84
N LEU A 171 -10.49 2.87 -4.16
CA LEU A 171 -9.21 2.65 -4.83
C LEU A 171 -8.79 3.96 -5.50
N GLY A 172 -7.87 4.69 -4.88
CA GLY A 172 -7.31 5.90 -5.44
C GLY A 172 -6.14 5.56 -6.37
N VAL A 173 -6.18 5.99 -7.63
CA VAL A 173 -5.10 5.71 -8.60
C VAL A 173 -4.40 7.01 -8.99
N PHE A 174 -3.23 7.24 -8.40
CA PHE A 174 -2.30 8.33 -8.70
C PHE A 174 -0.97 7.77 -9.20
N GLY A 175 -1.04 6.82 -10.12
CA GLY A 175 0.07 6.04 -10.64
C GLY A 175 -0.45 5.13 -11.75
N THR A 176 -0.01 3.87 -11.75
CA THR A 176 -0.42 2.91 -12.78
C THR A 176 -1.26 1.79 -12.19
N PHE A 177 -2.41 1.52 -12.80
CA PHE A 177 -3.20 0.33 -12.53
C PHE A 177 -3.38 -0.47 -13.82
N ILE A 178 -2.87 -1.69 -13.84
CA ILE A 178 -2.95 -2.61 -14.99
C ILE A 178 -3.77 -3.82 -14.57
N ALA A 179 -4.90 -4.05 -15.26
CA ALA A 179 -5.67 -5.27 -15.12
C ALA A 179 -5.87 -5.88 -16.51
N ARG A 180 -5.34 -7.08 -16.72
CA ARG A 180 -5.49 -7.85 -17.96
C ARG A 180 -6.01 -9.22 -17.61
N GLY A 181 -7.31 -9.44 -17.81
CA GLY A 181 -7.92 -10.76 -17.67
C GLY A 181 -8.08 -11.42 -19.03
N LYS A 182 -8.03 -12.76 -19.04
CA LYS A 182 -8.44 -13.53 -20.21
C LYS A 182 -9.92 -13.22 -20.50
N ARG A 183 -10.26 -12.95 -21.77
CA ARG A 183 -11.68 -12.83 -22.17
C ARG A 183 -12.36 -14.18 -21.96
N VAL A 184 -13.41 -14.19 -21.14
CA VAL A 184 -14.36 -15.29 -20.96
C VAL A 184 -15.45 -15.23 -22.02
#